data_AF-A0A420D9S7-F1
#
_entry.id   AF-A0A420D9S7-F1
#
_cell.length_a   1.000
_cell.length_b   1.000
_cell.length_c   1.000
_cell.angle_alpha   90.00
_cell.angle_beta   90.00
_cell.angle_gamma   90.00
#
_symmetry.space_group_name_H-M   'P 1'
#
loop_
_entity.id
_entity.type
_entity.pdbx_description
1 polymer ?
#
loop_
_entity_poly.entity_id
_entity_poly.type
_entity_poly.pdbx_seq_one_letter_code
_entity_poly.pdbx_strand_id
1 'polypeptide(L)'
;MINDIKKFLNEDQDPKAVEKISEKVNDLLTNGETVEYIAVQNKPAINISPDSIVLTNKRILFFRSKSFGLVMDFKDYLWKDVAESHISEAILGSTFTMTAVSGFIETIDYIPKSQARKLYQYAQSKEEEMIEYRREKELEEKRATAGGFTINTQNEKPEEPKLQSQPEMPAEDPMETLMKLKAFLDNDLISVEDYETKKKEILSRM
;
A
#
# COMPACT_ATOMS: atom_id res chain seq x y z
N MET A 1 17.19 24.87 11.30
CA MET A 1 16.65 24.37 12.59
C MET A 1 17.48 23.16 12.99
N ILE A 2 18.33 23.29 14.01
CA ILE A 2 19.31 22.26 14.43
C ILE A 2 18.77 21.36 15.58
N ASN A 3 17.52 21.58 16.03
CA ASN A 3 17.10 21.14 17.36
C ASN A 3 16.61 19.69 17.51
N ASP A 4 16.54 18.89 16.44
CA ASP A 4 15.97 17.53 16.50
C ASP A 4 16.97 16.40 16.23
N ILE A 5 18.26 16.68 16.03
CA ILE A 5 19.25 15.64 15.69
C ILE A 5 19.36 14.57 16.79
N LYS A 6 19.16 14.95 18.06
CA LYS A 6 19.22 14.03 19.21
C LYS A 6 18.28 12.83 19.06
N LYS A 7 17.13 12.98 18.39
CA LYS A 7 16.19 11.87 18.21
C LYS A 7 16.72 10.77 17.29
N PHE A 8 17.77 11.07 16.51
CA PHE A 8 18.43 10.16 15.60
C PHE A 8 19.80 9.66 16.11
N LEU A 9 20.18 9.96 17.36
CA LEU A 9 21.44 9.56 17.97
C LEU A 9 21.21 8.55 19.11
N ASN A 10 20.59 7.42 18.79
CA ASN A 10 20.20 6.42 19.80
C ASN A 10 20.96 5.10 19.69
N GLU A 11 21.66 4.85 18.57
CA GLU A 11 22.27 3.54 18.27
C GLU A 11 23.73 3.66 17.81
N ASP A 12 24.52 4.48 18.51
CA ASP A 12 25.95 4.72 18.22
C ASP A 12 26.20 5.25 16.80
N GLN A 13 25.24 6.00 16.23
CA GLN A 13 25.51 6.76 15.01
C GLN A 13 26.63 7.78 15.27
N ASP A 14 27.50 8.01 14.27
CA ASP A 14 28.43 9.15 14.30
C ASP A 14 27.62 10.46 14.23
N PRO A 15 27.66 11.31 15.27
CA PRO A 15 26.86 12.54 15.31
C PRO A 15 27.15 13.49 14.14
N LYS A 16 28.41 13.55 13.66
CA LYS A 16 28.79 14.43 12.54
C LYS A 16 28.22 13.93 11.22
N ALA A 17 28.20 12.62 11.03
CA ALA A 17 27.61 12.01 9.85
C ALA A 17 26.08 12.21 9.83
N VAL A 18 25.42 12.04 10.98
CA VAL A 18 23.97 12.28 11.13
C VAL A 18 23.61 13.73 10.87
N GLU A 19 24.39 14.68 11.40
CA GLU A 19 24.19 16.11 11.16
C GLU A 19 24.29 16.44 9.66
N LYS A 20 25.40 16.03 9.04
CA LYS A 20 25.66 16.27 7.60
C LYS A 20 24.59 15.65 6.71
N ILE A 21 24.10 14.45 7.03
CA ILE A 21 23.05 13.82 6.22
C ILE A 21 21.69 14.44 6.50
N SER A 22 21.40 14.84 7.74
CA SER A 22 20.14 15.52 8.09
C SER A 22 19.98 16.82 7.34
N GLU A 23 21.04 17.63 7.25
CA GLU A 23 21.04 18.87 6.46
C GLU A 23 20.69 18.61 5.00
N LYS A 24 21.34 17.63 4.38
CA LYS A 24 21.10 17.28 2.96
C LYS A 24 19.71 16.72 2.72
N VAL A 25 19.22 15.87 3.63
CA VAL A 25 17.89 15.27 3.50
C VAL A 25 16.82 16.35 3.61
N ASN A 26 16.96 17.31 4.52
CA ASN A 26 15.97 18.39 4.67
C ASN A 26 15.72 19.15 3.37
N ASP A 27 16.74 19.35 2.54
CA ASP A 27 16.60 20.00 1.23
C ASP A 27 15.92 19.11 0.18
N LEU A 28 15.84 17.80 0.42
CA LEU A 28 15.25 16.80 -0.48
C LEU A 28 13.83 16.40 -0.09
N LEU A 29 13.37 16.72 1.12
CA LEU A 29 12.05 16.34 1.62
C LEU A 29 10.93 17.02 0.82
N THR A 30 9.93 16.24 0.46
CA THR A 30 8.69 16.74 -0.13
C THR A 30 7.70 17.22 0.93
N ASN A 31 6.66 17.94 0.53
CA ASN A 31 5.63 18.43 1.47
C ASN A 31 5.00 17.27 2.27
N GLY A 32 4.98 17.38 3.59
CA GLY A 32 4.46 16.34 4.50
C GLY A 32 5.37 15.11 4.63
N GLU A 33 6.60 15.17 4.14
CA GLU A 33 7.60 14.13 4.33
C GLU A 33 8.42 14.40 5.60
N THR A 34 8.55 13.39 6.45
CA THR A 34 9.28 13.45 7.72
C THR A 34 10.33 12.35 7.78
N VAL A 35 11.52 12.70 8.30
CA VAL A 35 12.57 11.71 8.58
C VAL A 35 12.20 10.97 9.86
N GLU A 36 12.11 9.64 9.74
CA GLU A 36 11.79 8.74 10.84
C GLU A 36 13.05 8.09 11.41
N TYR A 37 14.03 7.77 10.56
CA TYR A 37 15.25 7.12 10.99
C TYR A 37 16.44 7.41 10.09
N ILE A 38 17.65 7.42 10.68
CA ILE A 38 18.92 7.56 9.97
C ILE A 38 19.86 6.48 10.48
N ALA A 39 20.35 5.64 9.56
CA ALA A 39 21.43 4.69 9.82
C ALA A 39 22.71 5.14 9.11
N VAL A 40 23.84 5.00 9.79
CA VAL A 40 25.15 5.42 9.32
C VAL A 40 26.09 4.22 9.31
N GLN A 41 26.78 4.02 8.20
CA GLN A 41 27.79 2.98 8.04
C GLN A 41 28.97 3.23 8.98
N ASN A 42 29.42 2.17 9.66
CA ASN A 42 30.56 2.19 10.56
C ASN A 42 31.62 1.17 10.12
N LYS A 43 32.47 1.58 9.18
CA LYS A 43 33.62 0.77 8.72
C LYS A 43 34.80 0.95 9.68
N PRO A 44 35.58 -0.11 9.98
CA PRO A 44 36.74 -0.02 10.86
C PRO A 44 37.95 0.77 10.28
N ALA A 45 37.80 1.39 9.10
CA ALA A 45 38.81 2.25 8.47
C ALA A 45 38.44 3.73 8.62
N ILE A 46 39.40 4.64 8.41
CA ILE A 46 39.15 6.10 8.43
C ILE A 46 38.18 6.44 7.28
N ASN A 47 36.90 6.60 7.62
CA ASN A 47 35.86 6.96 6.66
C ASN A 47 35.45 8.42 6.85
N ILE A 48 35.89 9.28 5.94
CA ILE A 48 35.67 10.74 5.99
C ILE A 48 34.19 11.08 5.69
N SER A 49 33.46 10.20 5.03
CA SER A 49 32.03 10.36 4.76
C SER A 49 31.39 8.98 4.60
N PRO A 50 30.79 8.43 5.66
CA PRO A 50 30.17 7.12 5.61
C PRO A 50 28.92 7.11 4.74
N ASP A 51 28.65 5.95 4.14
CA ASP A 51 27.36 5.69 3.49
C ASP A 51 26.25 5.74 4.54
N SER A 52 25.05 6.14 4.15
CA SER A 52 23.92 6.28 5.08
C SER A 52 22.61 5.86 4.44
N ILE A 53 21.71 5.30 5.25
CA ILE A 53 20.33 4.97 4.87
C ILE A 53 19.41 5.89 5.66
N VAL A 54 18.47 6.53 4.98
CA VAL A 54 17.49 7.42 5.61
C VAL A 54 16.10 6.89 5.31
N LEU A 55 15.30 6.73 6.35
CA LEU A 55 13.92 6.29 6.26
C LEU A 55 13.01 7.48 6.52
N THR A 56 12.09 7.72 5.60
CA THR A 56 11.03 8.69 5.76
C THR A 56 9.68 8.00 5.80
N ASN A 57 8.64 8.73 6.19
CA ASN A 57 7.26 8.24 6.09
C ASN A 57 6.83 7.88 4.64
N LYS A 58 7.56 8.32 3.60
CA LYS A 58 7.22 8.11 2.18
C LYS A 58 8.18 7.21 1.39
N ARG A 59 9.46 7.19 1.74
CA ARG A 59 10.50 6.49 0.98
C ARG A 59 11.70 6.08 1.83
N ILE A 60 12.51 5.20 1.27
CA ILE A 60 13.86 4.89 1.71
C ILE A 60 14.86 5.59 0.79
N LEU A 61 15.89 6.20 1.37
CA LEU A 61 16.96 6.88 0.66
C LEU A 61 18.32 6.24 0.99
N PHE A 62 19.12 6.01 -0.05
CA PHE A 62 20.48 5.51 0.03
C PHE A 62 21.45 6.60 -0.38
N PHE A 63 22.31 7.00 0.56
CA PHE A 63 23.38 7.96 0.34
C PHE A 63 24.71 7.23 0.28
N ARG A 64 25.42 7.39 -0.84
CA ARG A 64 26.72 6.78 -1.05
C ARG A 64 27.81 7.80 -1.29
N SER A 65 28.90 7.61 -0.58
CA SER A 65 30.11 8.40 -0.69
C SER A 65 31.00 7.81 -1.78
N LYS A 66 31.21 8.56 -2.86
CA LYS A 66 32.12 8.23 -3.96
C LYS A 66 33.35 9.14 -3.89
N SER A 67 34.45 8.71 -4.52
CA SER A 67 35.67 9.52 -4.65
C SER A 67 36.18 10.08 -3.31
N PHE A 68 36.28 9.22 -2.27
CA PHE A 68 36.71 9.61 -0.92
C PHE A 68 35.86 10.73 -0.26
N GLY A 69 34.56 10.76 -0.54
CA GLY A 69 33.64 11.74 0.07
C GLY A 69 33.56 13.07 -0.65
N LEU A 70 34.23 13.21 -1.80
CA LEU A 70 34.10 14.39 -2.67
C LEU A 70 32.82 14.38 -3.49
N VAL A 71 32.32 13.19 -3.83
CA VAL A 71 31.08 13.02 -4.60
C VAL A 71 30.10 12.25 -3.75
N MET A 72 28.89 12.79 -3.56
CA MET A 72 27.80 12.04 -2.94
C MET A 72 26.80 11.66 -4.01
N ASP A 73 26.52 10.36 -4.11
CA ASP A 73 25.44 9.83 -4.93
C ASP A 73 24.24 9.54 -4.03
N PHE A 74 23.04 9.76 -4.55
CA PHE A 74 21.81 9.45 -3.83
C PHE A 74 20.86 8.68 -4.73
N LYS A 75 20.14 7.73 -4.13
CA LYS A 75 19.03 7.02 -4.76
C LYS A 75 17.90 6.87 -3.76
N ASP A 76 16.68 7.00 -4.22
CA ASP A 76 15.51 6.83 -3.37
C ASP A 76 14.44 5.94 -4.01
N TYR A 77 13.68 5.27 -3.15
CA TYR A 77 12.61 4.36 -3.53
C TYR A 77 11.40 4.66 -2.66
N LEU A 78 10.27 5.01 -3.30
CA LEU A 78 8.99 5.09 -2.60
C LEU A 78 8.67 3.73 -2.00
N TRP A 79 8.05 3.71 -0.83
CA TRP A 79 7.70 2.45 -0.16
C TRP A 79 6.84 1.52 -1.04
N LYS A 80 5.98 2.10 -1.88
CA LYS A 80 5.19 1.33 -2.86
C LYS A 80 6.02 0.60 -3.92
N ASP A 81 7.27 1.03 -4.14
CA ASP A 81 8.19 0.48 -5.14
C ASP A 81 9.26 -0.42 -4.50
N VAL A 82 9.21 -0.61 -3.17
CA VAL A 82 10.00 -1.61 -2.44
C VAL A 82 9.27 -2.95 -2.53
N ALA A 83 10.01 -3.99 -2.92
CA ALA A 83 9.51 -5.36 -3.00
C ALA A 83 9.78 -6.13 -1.71
N GLU A 84 11.03 -6.07 -1.24
CA GLU A 84 11.46 -6.73 0.00
C GLU A 84 12.70 -6.05 0.57
N SER A 85 12.93 -6.28 1.86
CA SER A 85 14.12 -5.87 2.59
C SER A 85 14.69 -7.05 3.38
N HIS A 86 16.01 -7.09 3.49
CA HIS A 86 16.74 -8.18 4.13
C HIS A 86 17.91 -7.66 4.94
N ILE A 87 18.19 -8.32 6.07
CA ILE A 87 19.39 -8.10 6.86
C ILE A 87 20.21 -9.37 7.00
N SER A 88 21.52 -9.21 6.86
CA SER A 88 22.51 -10.25 7.18
C SER A 88 23.42 -9.73 8.29
N GLU A 89 23.44 -10.41 9.44
CA GLU A 89 24.31 -10.04 10.56
C GLU A 89 25.63 -10.82 10.50
N ALA A 90 26.75 -10.11 10.38
CA ALA A 90 28.08 -10.68 10.47
C ALA A 90 28.80 -10.23 11.76
N ILE A 91 30.04 -10.68 11.96
CA ILE A 91 30.84 -10.32 13.14
C ILE A 91 31.22 -8.82 13.10
N LEU A 92 31.63 -8.32 11.94
CA LEU A 92 32.17 -6.95 11.76
C LEU A 92 31.10 -5.89 11.47
N GLY A 93 29.83 -6.26 11.44
CA GLY A 93 28.72 -5.38 11.11
C GLY A 93 27.59 -6.15 10.42
N SER A 94 26.48 -5.47 10.18
CA SER A 94 25.36 -6.02 9.43
C SER A 94 25.31 -5.41 8.03
N THR A 95 24.71 -6.16 7.11
CA THR A 95 24.43 -5.71 5.76
C THR A 95 22.92 -5.57 5.62
N PHE A 96 22.47 -4.38 5.22
CA PHE A 96 21.07 -4.14 4.84
C PHE A 96 20.95 -4.17 3.32
N THR A 97 19.96 -4.89 2.82
CA THR A 97 19.66 -5.02 1.39
C THR A 97 18.18 -4.72 1.16
N MET A 98 17.89 -3.95 0.12
CA MET A 98 16.54 -3.67 -0.37
C MET A 98 16.45 -4.06 -1.83
N THR A 99 15.39 -4.76 -2.20
CA THR A 99 15.05 -5.08 -3.58
C THR A 99 13.84 -4.24 -3.99
N ALA A 100 13.96 -3.50 -5.08
CA ALA A 100 12.85 -2.76 -5.67
C ALA A 100 11.96 -3.68 -6.52
N VAL A 101 10.71 -3.29 -6.73
CA VAL A 101 9.77 -4.01 -7.62
C VAL A 101 10.30 -4.12 -9.05
N SER A 102 11.12 -3.16 -9.48
CA SER A 102 11.80 -3.19 -10.78
C SER A 102 12.97 -4.19 -10.86
N GLY A 103 13.33 -4.85 -9.75
CA GLY A 103 14.46 -5.78 -9.64
C GLY A 103 15.80 -5.12 -9.32
N PHE A 104 15.86 -3.79 -9.11
CA PHE A 104 17.08 -3.15 -8.64
C PHE A 104 17.36 -3.50 -7.18
N ILE A 105 18.61 -3.84 -6.89
CA ILE A 105 19.06 -4.21 -5.55
C ILE A 105 19.97 -3.11 -5.02
N GLU A 106 19.67 -2.62 -3.83
CA GLU A 106 20.48 -1.65 -3.11
C GLU A 106 20.98 -2.26 -1.81
N THR A 107 22.30 -2.26 -1.63
CA THR A 107 22.96 -2.83 -0.46
C THR A 107 23.89 -1.81 0.19
N ILE A 108 23.89 -1.76 1.52
CA ILE A 108 24.92 -1.09 2.31
C ILE A 108 25.40 -2.05 3.40
N ASP A 109 26.71 -2.25 3.44
CA ASP A 109 27.43 -3.09 4.39
C ASP A 109 27.95 -2.27 5.59
N TYR A 110 28.42 -2.97 6.63
CA TYR A 110 28.97 -2.38 7.86
C TYR A 110 28.01 -1.41 8.56
N ILE A 111 26.70 -1.68 8.52
CA ILE A 111 25.73 -1.00 9.37
C ILE A 111 25.83 -1.59 10.79
N PRO A 112 25.91 -0.76 11.86
CA PRO A 112 25.86 -1.27 13.23
C PRO A 112 24.62 -2.13 13.47
N LYS A 113 24.77 -3.24 14.21
CA LYS A 113 23.71 -4.25 14.36
C LYS A 113 22.40 -3.71 14.95
N SER A 114 22.51 -2.76 15.88
CA SER A 114 21.36 -2.04 16.46
C SER A 114 20.61 -1.27 15.37
N GLN A 115 21.33 -0.51 14.54
CA GLN A 115 20.78 0.27 13.44
C GLN A 115 20.18 -0.62 12.34
N ALA A 116 20.85 -1.72 11.98
CA ALA A 116 20.35 -2.65 10.97
C ALA A 116 19.02 -3.29 11.38
N ARG A 117 18.88 -3.67 12.66
CA ARG A 117 17.62 -4.20 13.19
C ARG A 117 16.50 -3.15 13.16
N LYS A 118 16.81 -1.88 13.45
CA LYS A 118 15.84 -0.77 13.34
C LYS A 118 15.42 -0.49 11.90
N LEU A 119 16.37 -0.49 10.97
CA LEU A 119 16.08 -0.37 9.53
C LEU A 119 15.12 -1.47 9.08
N TYR A 120 15.42 -2.73 9.45
CA TYR A 120 14.59 -3.86 9.11
C TYR A 120 13.19 -3.77 9.71
N GLN A 121 13.09 -3.44 11.01
CA GLN A 121 11.80 -3.28 11.68
C GLN A 121 10.92 -2.23 10.97
N TYR A 122 11.49 -1.10 10.60
CA TYR A 122 10.75 -0.04 9.92
C TYR A 122 10.36 -0.45 8.49
N ALA A 123 11.31 -1.01 7.72
CA ALA A 123 11.06 -1.45 6.35
C ALA A 123 9.96 -2.53 6.30
N GLN A 124 10.00 -3.50 7.20
CA GLN A 124 8.98 -4.54 7.32
C GLN A 124 7.59 -3.96 7.62
N SER A 125 7.49 -3.00 8.55
CA SER A 125 6.24 -2.31 8.84
C SER A 125 5.69 -1.55 7.63
N LYS A 126 6.58 -0.95 6.83
CA LYS A 126 6.17 -0.27 5.59
C LYS A 126 5.76 -1.24 4.50
N GLU A 127 6.41 -2.39 4.38
CA GLU A 127 5.98 -3.45 3.46
C GLU A 127 4.56 -3.93 3.79
N GLU A 128 4.26 -4.16 5.08
CA GLU A 128 2.91 -4.53 5.56
C GLU A 128 1.86 -3.46 5.21
N GLU A 129 2.14 -2.19 5.52
CA GLU A 129 1.26 -1.05 5.18
C GLU A 129 1.00 -0.97 3.66
N MET A 130 2.02 -1.21 2.84
CA MET A 130 1.90 -1.13 1.39
C MET A 130 1.15 -2.33 0.80
N ILE A 131 1.23 -3.51 1.43
CA ILE A 131 0.40 -4.67 1.04
C ILE A 131 -1.08 -4.36 1.26
N GLU A 132 -1.43 -3.80 2.42
CA GLU A 132 -2.80 -3.40 2.73
C GLU A 132 -3.29 -2.30 1.77
N TYR A 133 -2.46 -1.28 1.53
CA TYR A 133 -2.77 -0.21 0.59
C TYR A 133 -3.05 -0.71 -0.85
N ARG A 134 -2.24 -1.66 -1.34
CA ARG A 134 -2.46 -2.27 -2.66
C ARG A 134 -3.78 -3.03 -2.71
N ARG A 135 -4.11 -3.76 -1.63
CA ARG A 135 -5.38 -4.51 -1.50
C ARG A 135 -6.59 -3.58 -1.52
N GLU A 136 -6.55 -2.46 -0.79
CA GLU A 136 -7.63 -1.48 -0.77
C GLU A 136 -7.86 -0.85 -2.14
N LYS A 137 -6.78 -0.45 -2.82
CA LYS A 137 -6.86 0.11 -4.17
C LYS A 137 -7.46 -0.88 -5.17
N GLU A 138 -7.08 -2.15 -5.09
CA GLU A 138 -7.62 -3.17 -5.98
C GLU A 138 -9.13 -3.38 -5.74
N LEU A 139 -9.59 -3.32 -4.49
CA LEU A 139 -11.01 -3.41 -4.15
C LEU A 139 -11.79 -2.16 -4.60
N GLU A 140 -11.21 -0.97 -4.44
CA GLU A 140 -11.80 0.29 -4.90
C GLU A 140 -11.92 0.32 -6.43
N GLU A 141 -10.87 -0.10 -7.14
CA GLU A 141 -10.88 -0.19 -8.60
C GLU A 141 -11.91 -1.20 -9.10
N LYS A 142 -12.02 -2.38 -8.45
CA LYS A 142 -13.08 -3.35 -8.74
C LYS A 142 -14.47 -2.78 -8.48
N ARG A 143 -14.66 -2.01 -7.39
CA ARG A 143 -15.93 -1.34 -7.09
C ARG A 143 -16.27 -0.27 -8.13
N ALA A 144 -15.29 0.53 -8.55
CA ALA A 144 -15.48 1.55 -9.58
C ALA A 144 -15.79 0.91 -10.94
N THR A 145 -15.12 -0.19 -11.28
CA THR A 145 -15.33 -0.93 -12.53
C THR A 145 -16.67 -1.66 -12.55
N ALA A 146 -17.17 -2.13 -11.39
CA ALA A 146 -18.45 -2.83 -11.28
C ALA A 146 -19.68 -1.91 -11.39
N GLY A 147 -19.51 -0.59 -11.49
CA GLY A 147 -20.61 0.38 -11.63
C GLY A 147 -21.40 0.54 -10.32
N GLY A 148 -21.31 1.73 -9.70
CA GLY A 148 -21.94 1.99 -8.41
C GLY A 148 -23.45 1.71 -8.40
N PHE A 149 -23.88 0.77 -7.56
CA PHE A 149 -25.29 0.56 -7.24
C PHE A 149 -25.70 1.60 -6.19
N THR A 150 -26.47 2.62 -6.57
CA THR A 150 -27.07 3.58 -5.64
C THR A 150 -28.24 2.93 -4.90
N ILE A 151 -28.01 2.45 -3.68
CA ILE A 151 -29.10 2.11 -2.77
C ILE A 151 -29.56 3.42 -2.13
N ASN A 152 -30.63 4.00 -2.68
CA ASN A 152 -31.34 5.12 -2.08
C ASN A 152 -32.08 4.60 -0.83
N THR A 153 -31.42 4.56 0.32
CA THR A 153 -32.11 4.37 1.60
C THR A 153 -32.77 5.70 1.97
N GLN A 154 -33.92 5.97 1.37
CA GLN A 154 -34.82 6.99 1.90
C GLN A 154 -35.38 6.49 3.22
N ASN A 155 -35.07 7.22 4.30
CA ASN A 155 -35.73 7.09 5.59
C ASN A 155 -37.23 7.38 5.41
N GLU A 156 -38.05 6.35 5.31
CA GLU A 156 -39.50 6.50 5.46
C GLU A 156 -39.87 6.42 6.95
N LYS A 157 -40.17 7.59 7.49
CA LYS A 157 -40.98 7.77 8.70
C LYS A 157 -42.42 7.36 8.34
N PRO A 158 -43.19 6.69 9.21
CA PRO A 158 -44.51 6.18 8.86
C PRO A 158 -45.52 7.32 8.76
N GLU A 159 -46.05 7.57 7.57
CA GLU A 159 -47.22 8.43 7.35
C GLU A 159 -48.30 7.66 6.57
N GLU A 160 -49.54 7.86 6.99
CA GLU A 160 -50.76 7.14 6.62
C GLU A 160 -51.10 7.09 5.11
N PRO A 161 -51.88 6.08 4.67
CA PRO A 161 -52.00 5.69 3.27
C PRO A 161 -52.81 6.71 2.46
N LYS A 162 -52.13 7.45 1.57
CA LYS A 162 -52.78 8.08 0.42
C LYS A 162 -52.55 7.22 -0.81
N LEU A 163 -53.66 6.83 -1.44
CA LEU A 163 -53.72 6.00 -2.64
C LEU A 163 -52.71 6.47 -3.69
N GLN A 164 -51.69 5.65 -3.95
CA GLN A 164 -50.73 5.87 -5.03
C GLN A 164 -50.99 4.89 -6.17
N SER A 165 -51.20 5.48 -7.34
CA SER A 165 -51.17 4.88 -8.67
C SER A 165 -49.93 4.01 -8.87
N GLN A 166 -50.16 2.80 -9.39
CA GLN A 166 -49.16 1.82 -9.79
C GLN A 166 -48.09 2.42 -10.71
N PRO A 167 -46.80 2.11 -10.51
CA PRO A 167 -45.78 2.29 -11.54
C PRO A 167 -46.01 1.24 -12.64
N GLU A 168 -46.26 1.68 -13.87
CA GLU A 168 -46.24 0.81 -15.05
C GLU A 168 -44.82 0.24 -15.24
N MET A 169 -44.69 -1.07 -15.05
CA MET A 169 -43.52 -1.82 -15.53
C MET A 169 -43.44 -1.71 -17.06
N PRO A 170 -42.25 -1.63 -17.66
CA PRO A 170 -42.09 -1.99 -19.05
C PRO A 170 -42.60 -3.42 -19.22
N ALA A 171 -43.55 -3.63 -20.13
CA ALA A 171 -44.09 -4.95 -20.42
C ALA A 171 -42.98 -5.84 -21.01
N GLU A 172 -42.31 -6.63 -20.16
CA GLU A 172 -41.57 -7.80 -20.63
C GLU A 172 -42.60 -8.80 -21.20
N ASP A 173 -42.37 -9.29 -22.41
CA ASP A 173 -43.24 -10.28 -23.04
C ASP A 173 -43.30 -11.53 -22.12
N PRO A 174 -44.49 -11.95 -21.65
CA PRO A 174 -44.66 -13.14 -20.82
C PRO A 174 -44.05 -14.40 -21.45
N MET A 175 -43.89 -14.45 -22.78
CA MET A 175 -43.21 -15.55 -23.44
C MET A 175 -41.68 -15.50 -23.29
N GLU A 176 -41.09 -14.30 -23.27
CA GLU A 176 -39.64 -14.12 -23.12
C GLU A 176 -39.18 -14.47 -21.70
N THR A 177 -39.98 -14.13 -20.69
CA THR A 177 -39.73 -14.51 -19.29
C THR A 177 -39.82 -16.01 -19.06
N LEU A 178 -40.75 -16.71 -19.74
CA LEU A 178 -40.81 -18.17 -19.73
C LEU A 178 -39.59 -18.82 -20.38
N MET A 179 -39.08 -18.26 -21.49
CA MET A 179 -37.85 -18.76 -22.12
C MET A 179 -36.62 -18.59 -21.22
N LYS A 180 -36.49 -17.44 -20.53
CA LYS A 180 -35.40 -17.20 -19.57
C LYS A 180 -35.48 -18.14 -18.36
N LEU A 181 -36.68 -18.35 -17.81
CA LEU A 181 -36.90 -19.28 -16.70
C LEU A 181 -36.51 -20.71 -17.07
N LYS A 182 -36.82 -21.15 -18.30
CA LYS A 182 -36.40 -22.47 -18.78
C LYS A 182 -34.89 -22.57 -18.91
N ALA A 183 -34.24 -21.53 -19.44
CA ALA A 183 -32.78 -21.50 -19.53
C ALA A 183 -32.10 -21.57 -18.15
N PHE A 184 -32.67 -20.94 -17.12
CA PHE A 184 -32.15 -21.04 -15.76
C PHE A 184 -32.30 -22.43 -15.15
N LEU A 185 -33.41 -23.12 -15.45
CA LEU A 185 -33.59 -24.52 -15.04
C LEU A 185 -32.60 -25.45 -15.76
N ASP A 186 -32.41 -25.27 -17.07
CA ASP A 186 -31.51 -26.08 -17.89
C ASP A 186 -30.02 -25.90 -17.50
N ASN A 187 -29.68 -24.78 -16.83
CA ASN A 187 -28.33 -24.50 -16.32
C ASN A 187 -28.18 -24.77 -14.81
N ASP A 188 -29.12 -25.49 -14.18
CA ASP A 188 -29.13 -25.79 -12.73
C ASP A 188 -29.04 -24.54 -11.82
N LEU A 189 -29.46 -23.37 -12.30
CA LEU A 189 -29.44 -22.11 -11.53
C LEU A 189 -30.66 -21.98 -10.60
N ILE A 190 -31.74 -22.70 -10.90
CA ILE A 190 -32.99 -22.71 -10.13
C ILE A 190 -33.53 -24.13 -9.98
N SER A 191 -34.35 -24.36 -8.96
CA SER A 191 -35.00 -25.66 -8.76
C SER A 191 -36.22 -25.83 -9.68
N VAL A 192 -36.61 -27.09 -9.90
CA VAL A 192 -37.84 -27.45 -10.64
C VAL A 192 -39.09 -26.86 -9.97
N GLU A 193 -39.10 -26.77 -8.64
CA GLU A 193 -40.22 -26.23 -7.85
C GLU A 193 -40.36 -24.70 -8.03
N ASP A 194 -39.24 -23.98 -8.06
CA ASP A 194 -39.21 -22.54 -8.32
C ASP A 194 -39.66 -22.21 -9.74
N TYR A 195 -39.26 -23.03 -10.71
CA TYR A 195 -39.63 -22.89 -12.11
C TYR A 195 -41.15 -23.05 -12.32
N GLU A 196 -41.76 -24.11 -11.80
CA GLU A 196 -43.20 -24.35 -11.96
C GLU A 196 -44.05 -23.31 -11.21
N THR A 197 -43.59 -22.84 -10.05
CA THR A 197 -44.28 -21.77 -9.30
C THR A 197 -44.33 -20.47 -10.11
N LYS A 198 -43.17 -20.04 -10.65
CA LYS A 198 -43.08 -18.81 -11.46
C LYS A 198 -43.78 -18.93 -12.81
N LYS A 199 -43.70 -20.09 -13.46
CA LYS A 199 -44.42 -20.37 -14.72
C LYS A 199 -45.93 -20.28 -14.52
N LYS A 200 -46.47 -20.82 -13.42
CA LYS A 200 -47.90 -20.73 -13.09
C LYS A 200 -48.33 -19.29 -12.81
N GLU A 201 -47.49 -18.51 -12.14
CA GLU A 201 -47.72 -17.08 -11.89
C GLU A 201 -47.76 -16.28 -13.20
N ILE A 202 -46.82 -16.52 -14.12
CA ILE A 202 -46.77 -15.82 -15.42
C ILE A 202 -47.95 -16.20 -16.30
N LEU A 203 -48.30 -17.48 -16.39
CA LEU A 203 -49.47 -17.96 -17.14
C LEU A 203 -50.79 -17.43 -16.58
N SER A 204 -50.86 -17.13 -15.27
CA SER A 204 -52.03 -16.50 -14.66
C SER A 204 -52.16 -15.00 -14.94
N ARG A 205 -51.09 -14.37 -15.46
CA ARG A 205 -51.03 -12.96 -15.84
C ARG A 205 -51.20 -12.73 -17.35
N MET A 206 -51.24 -13.80 -18.14
CA MET A 206 -51.66 -13.80 -19.56
C MET A 206 -53.17 -13.90 -19.67
#